data_AF-A0A4Q6BA86-F1
#
_entry.id   AF-A0A4Q6BA86-F1
#
_cell.length_a   1.000
_cell.length_b   1.000
_cell.length_c   1.000
_cell.angle_alpha   90.00
_cell.angle_beta   90.00
_cell.angle_gamma   90.00
#
_symmetry.space_group_name_H-M   'P 1'
#
loop_
_entity.id
_entity.type
_entity.pdbx_description
1 polymer ?
#
loop_
_entity_poly.entity_id
_entity_poly.type
_entity_poly.pdbx_seq_one_letter_code
_entity_poly.pdbx_strand_id
1 'polypeptide(L)'
;MPVFSYKGYDSKSGANVKGRIDSDTERNARQTLRQRNKIIVAEIKEEKTSSSSGGRKPGFNLSFLEQGVSLDELSNMVRQFAVLQGAHVP
;
A
#
# COMPACT_ATOMS: atom_id res chain seq x y z
N MET A 1 -5.23 0.28 21.12
CA MET A 1 -5.46 -0.79 20.13
C MET A 1 -5.15 -0.21 18.75
N PRO A 2 -4.36 -0.89 17.91
CA PRO A 2 -4.04 -0.38 16.58
C PRO A 2 -5.29 -0.33 15.69
N VAL A 3 -5.36 0.72 14.87
CA VAL A 3 -6.45 0.94 13.92
C VAL A 3 -5.99 0.44 12.56
N PHE A 4 -6.74 -0.44 11.92
CA PHE A 4 -6.45 -0.94 10.59
C PHE A 4 -7.46 -0.35 9.59
N SER A 5 -6.95 0.30 8.55
CA SER A 5 -7.74 0.65 7.37
C SER A 5 -7.83 -0.56 6.44
N TYR A 6 -9.02 -0.85 5.92
CA TYR A 6 -9.21 -1.94 4.97
C TYR A 6 -9.95 -1.47 3.73
N LYS A 7 -9.59 -2.05 2.59
CA LYS A 7 -10.34 -2.00 1.34
C LYS A 7 -10.73 -3.42 0.96
N GLY A 8 -12.00 -3.63 0.66
CA GLY A 8 -12.48 -4.94 0.29
C GLY A 8 -13.81 -4.88 -0.43
N TYR A 9 -14.33 -6.06 -0.72
CA TYR A 9 -15.59 -6.23 -1.42
C TYR A 9 -16.57 -6.92 -0.49
N ASP A 10 -17.80 -6.43 -0.45
CA ASP A 10 -18.88 -7.16 0.22
C ASP A 10 -19.16 -8.47 -0.53
N SER A 11 -19.13 -9.60 0.18
CA SER A 11 -19.34 -10.93 -0.40
C SER A 11 -20.73 -11.14 -1.00
N LYS A 12 -21.72 -10.29 -0.66
CA LYS A 12 -23.07 -10.37 -1.24
C LYS A 12 -23.29 -9.42 -2.41
N SER A 13 -22.90 -8.16 -2.24
CA SER A 13 -23.20 -7.12 -3.21
C SER A 13 -22.09 -6.86 -4.22
N GLY A 14 -20.87 -7.38 -4.00
CA GLY A 14 -19.68 -7.04 -4.80
C GLY A 14 -19.27 -5.57 -4.70
N ALA A 15 -19.94 -4.79 -3.84
CA ALA A 15 -19.68 -3.38 -3.66
C ALA A 15 -18.34 -3.16 -2.97
N ASN A 16 -17.62 -2.13 -3.39
CA ASN A 16 -16.33 -1.77 -2.82
C ASN A 16 -16.57 -1.06 -1.48
N VAL A 17 -16.14 -1.68 -0.38
CA VAL A 17 -16.29 -1.17 0.97
C VAL A 17 -14.92 -0.81 1.52
N LYS A 18 -14.80 0.42 1.99
CA LYS A 18 -13.62 0.94 2.67
C LYS A 18 -14.01 1.33 4.09
N GLY A 19 -13.19 0.95 5.06
CA GLY A 19 -13.50 1.24 6.46
C GLY A 19 -12.28 1.16 7.36
N ARG A 20 -12.49 1.48 8.63
CA ARG A 20 -11.52 1.32 9.71
C ARG A 20 -12.01 0.24 10.66
N ILE A 21 -11.10 -0.57 11.17
CA ILE A 21 -11.38 -1.58 12.18
C ILE A 21 -10.28 -1.58 13.24
N ASP A 22 -10.70 -1.60 14.50
CA ASP A 22 -9.79 -1.71 15.64
C ASP A 22 -9.50 -3.19 15.89
N SER A 23 -8.23 -3.57 15.94
CA SER A 23 -7.82 -4.95 16.21
C SER A 23 -6.43 -4.99 16.81
N ASP A 24 -6.07 -6.09 17.49
CA ASP A 24 -4.75 -6.21 18.11
C ASP A 24 -3.67 -6.69 17.13
N THR A 25 -4.07 -7.42 16.07
CA THR A 25 -3.14 -7.93 15.04
C THR A 25 -3.80 -7.92 13.66
N GLU A 26 -2.98 -7.78 12.60
CA GLU A 26 -3.46 -7.75 11.21
C GLU A 26 -4.21 -9.05 10.81
N ARG A 27 -3.80 -10.18 11.39
CA ARG A 27 -4.46 -11.49 11.20
C ARG A 27 -5.86 -11.50 11.82
N ASN A 28 -6.00 -10.97 13.03
CA ASN A 28 -7.30 -10.86 13.70
C ASN A 28 -8.20 -9.85 12.97
N ALA A 29 -7.65 -8.73 12.48
CA ALA A 29 -8.40 -7.75 11.71
C ALA A 29 -8.99 -8.37 10.42
N ARG A 30 -8.17 -9.10 9.65
CA ARG A 30 -8.63 -9.85 8.45
C ARG A 30 -9.69 -10.88 8.78
N GLN A 31 -9.51 -11.65 9.85
CA GLN A 31 -10.49 -12.66 10.28
C GLN A 31 -11.81 -12.01 10.68
N THR A 32 -11.78 -10.91 11.42
CA THR A 32 -12.97 -10.19 11.88
C THR A 32 -13.76 -9.61 10.71
N LEU A 33 -13.07 -9.04 9.71
CA LEU A 33 -13.70 -8.50 8.50
C LEU A 33 -14.37 -9.58 7.64
N ARG A 34 -13.74 -10.75 7.53
CA ARG A 34 -14.32 -11.90 6.80
C ARG A 34 -15.49 -12.53 7.54
N GLN A 35 -15.37 -12.73 8.86
CA GLN A 35 -16.36 -13.47 9.66
C GLN A 35 -17.56 -12.62 10.06
N ARG A 36 -17.34 -11.38 10.53
CA ARG A 36 -18.43 -10.52 11.02
C ARG A 36 -19.06 -9.72 9.90
N ASN A 37 -18.24 -9.11 9.05
CA ASN A 37 -18.73 -8.16 8.06
C ASN A 37 -18.93 -8.80 6.68
N LYS A 38 -18.54 -10.07 6.50
CA LYS A 38 -18.57 -10.79 5.20
C LYS A 38 -17.85 -10.01 4.08
N ILE A 39 -16.80 -9.27 4.45
CA ILE A 39 -16.00 -8.47 3.52
C ILE A 39 -14.76 -9.28 3.14
N ILE A 40 -14.55 -9.45 1.83
CA ILE A 40 -13.33 -10.02 1.26
C ILE A 40 -12.30 -8.89 1.19
N VAL A 41 -11.27 -9.00 2.03
CA VAL A 41 -10.23 -7.97 2.18
C VAL A 41 -9.24 -8.07 1.02
N ALA A 42 -9.09 -7.00 0.24
CA ALA A 42 -8.10 -6.90 -0.83
C ALA A 42 -6.80 -6.27 -0.32
N GLU A 43 -6.90 -5.24 0.52
CA GLU A 43 -5.78 -4.58 1.16
C GLU A 43 -6.13 -4.22 2.60
N ILE A 44 -5.19 -4.41 3.53
CA ILE A 44 -5.29 -3.94 4.90
C ILE A 44 -3.99 -3.24 5.28
N LYS A 45 -4.09 -2.05 5.86
CA LYS A 45 -2.94 -1.23 6.26
C LYS A 45 -3.15 -0.75 7.70
N GLU A 46 -2.13 -0.90 8.52
CA GLU A 46 -2.11 -0.33 9.87
C GLU A 46 -2.03 1.20 9.76
N GLU A 47 -3.02 1.92 10.28
CA GLU A 47 -2.92 3.35 10.50
C GLU A 47 -2.13 3.57 11.79
N LYS A 48 -0.79 3.67 11.65
CA LYS A 48 0.05 4.17 12.75
C LYS A 48 -0.33 5.62 13.00
N THR A 49 -1.00 5.88 14.12
CA THR A 49 -1.17 7.23 14.66
C THR A 49 0.22 7.74 15.02
N SER A 50 0.87 8.41 14.09
CA SER A 50 2.08 9.18 14.35
C SER A 50 1.68 10.39 15.18
N SER A 51 1.83 10.27 16.50
CA SER A 51 1.91 11.42 17.38
C SER A 51 3.15 12.25 17.00
N SER A 52 2.88 13.45 16.47
CA SER A 52 3.74 14.64 16.36
C SER A 52 5.07 14.53 15.58
N SER A 53 5.08 15.03 14.35
CA SER A 53 5.88 16.20 13.95
C SER A 53 5.68 16.54 12.46
N GLY A 54 5.30 17.79 12.17
CA GLY A 54 5.41 18.36 10.83
C GLY A 54 4.15 18.21 9.98
N GLY A 55 3.29 19.22 10.02
CA GLY A 55 2.13 19.31 9.14
C GLY A 55 2.53 19.23 7.67
N ARG A 56 1.93 18.29 6.94
CA ARG A 56 1.79 18.39 5.48
C ARG A 56 0.30 18.44 5.16
N LYS A 57 -0.14 19.65 4.85
CA LYS A 57 -1.43 19.94 4.22
C LYS A 57 -1.59 19.08 2.96
N PRO A 58 -2.82 18.73 2.56
CA PRO A 58 -3.08 18.13 1.26
C PRO A 58 -2.93 19.24 0.24
N GLY A 59 -1.77 19.35 -0.39
CA GLY A 59 -1.48 20.48 -1.27
C GLY A 59 -0.39 20.15 -2.26
N PHE A 60 -0.79 20.16 -3.53
CA PHE A 60 0.04 20.17 -4.73
C PHE A 60 0.78 18.86 -5.05
N ASN A 61 0.17 18.09 -5.97
CA ASN A 61 0.85 17.12 -6.81
C ASN A 61 1.93 17.84 -7.65
N LEU A 62 3.13 17.97 -7.10
CA LEU A 62 4.36 18.32 -7.82
C LEU A 62 4.98 17.09 -8.50
N SER A 63 4.17 16.09 -8.85
CA SER A 63 4.61 14.86 -9.53
C SER A 63 5.28 15.10 -10.89
N PHE A 64 5.22 16.33 -11.42
CA PHE A 64 5.91 16.74 -12.65
C PHE A 64 7.32 17.30 -12.42
N LEU A 65 7.70 17.63 -11.19
CA LEU A 65 9.04 18.14 -10.86
C LEU A 65 9.95 17.07 -10.22
N GLU A 66 9.38 15.98 -9.69
CA GLU A 66 10.10 14.84 -9.13
C GLU A 66 10.27 13.69 -10.15
N GLN A 67 10.44 14.01 -11.43
CA GLN A 67 10.86 13.06 -12.47
C GLN A 67 12.36 12.71 -12.34
N GLY A 68 12.83 12.54 -11.09
CA GLY A 68 14.16 12.04 -10.79
C GLY A 68 14.12 10.53 -10.72
N VAL A 69 15.02 9.86 -11.43
CA VAL A 69 15.22 8.41 -11.28
C VAL A 69 15.74 8.16 -9.87
N SER A 70 15.07 7.28 -9.12
CA SER A 70 15.53 6.91 -7.78
C SER A 70 16.84 6.11 -7.85
N LEU A 71 17.67 6.18 -6.79
CA LEU A 71 18.93 5.41 -6.75
C LEU A 71 18.68 3.90 -6.89
N ASP A 72 17.59 3.40 -6.31
CA ASP A 72 17.19 2.00 -6.42
C ASP A 72 16.81 1.63 -7.86
N GLU A 73 16.05 2.47 -8.57
CA GLU A 73 15.74 2.25 -10.00
C GLU A 73 17.00 2.26 -10.87
N LEU A 74 17.92 3.20 -10.62
CA LEU A 74 19.18 3.29 -11.35
C LEU A 74 20.02 2.03 -11.15
N SER A 75 20.13 1.55 -9.91
CA SER A 75 20.86 0.31 -9.60
C SER A 75 20.26 -0.92 -10.28
N ASN A 76 18.92 -1.01 -10.34
CA ASN A 76 18.22 -2.09 -11.00
C ASN A 76 18.37 -2.04 -12.53
N MET A 77 18.29 -0.85 -13.12
CA MET A 77 18.52 -0.65 -14.56
C MET A 77 19.93 -1.08 -14.97
N VAL A 78 20.95 -0.66 -14.22
CA VAL A 78 22.34 -1.03 -14.51
C VAL A 78 22.55 -2.54 -14.40
N ARG A 79 21.97 -3.18 -13.37
CA ARG A 79 22.04 -4.64 -13.21
C ARG A 79 21.39 -5.37 -14.38
N GLN A 80 20.21 -4.94 -14.81
CA GLN A 80 19.49 -5.55 -15.93
C GLN A 80 20.24 -5.35 -17.25
N PHE A 81 20.78 -4.15 -17.48
CA PHE A 81 21.58 -3.84 -18.65
C PHE A 81 22.86 -4.69 -18.73
N ALA A 82 23.58 -4.87 -17.62
CA ALA A 82 24.77 -5.72 -17.57
C ALA A 82 24.47 -7.18 -17.94
N VAL A 83 23.29 -7.70 -17.53
CA VAL A 83 22.85 -9.05 -17.90
C VAL A 83 22.55 -9.15 -19.40
N LEU A 84 21.85 -8.16 -19.96
CA LEU A 84 21.52 -8.12 -21.39
C LEU A 84 22.79 -8.01 -22.26
N GLN A 85 23.72 -7.15 -21.85
CA GLN A 85 25.01 -7.00 -22.53
C GLN A 85 25.83 -8.30 -22.49
N GLY A 86 25.87 -8.99 -21.35
CA GLY A 86 26.50 -10.32 -21.26
C GLY A 86 25.83 -11.37 -22.15
N ALA A 87 24.50 -11.28 -22.32
CA ALA A 87 23.73 -12.12 -23.22
C ALA A 87 23.83 -11.72 -24.70
N HIS A 88 24.63 -10.68 -25.04
CA HIS A 88 24.73 -10.10 -26.39
C HIS A 88 23.38 -9.65 -26.95
N VAL A 89 22.47 -9.23 -26.07
CA VAL A 89 21.20 -8.60 -26.44
C VAL A 89 21.46 -7.10 -26.55
N PRO A 90 21.21 -6.48 -27.72
CA PRO A 90 21.39 -5.05 -27.91
C PRO A 90 20.38 -4.21 -27.10
#